data_AF-A0AAV2B9K0-F1
#
_entry.id   AF-A0AAV2B9K0-F1
#
_cell.length_a   1.000
_cell.length_b   1.000
_cell.length_c   1.000
_cell.angle_alpha   90.00
_cell.angle_beta   90.00
_cell.angle_gamma   90.00
#
_symmetry.space_group_name_H-M   'P 1'
#
loop_
_entity.id
_entity.type
_entity.pdbx_description
1 polymer ?
#
loop_
_entity_poly.entity_id
_entity_poly.type
_entity_poly.pdbx_seq_one_letter_code
_entity_poly.pdbx_strand_id
1 'polypeptide(L)'
;MSSPNVTYIPNFYSQEESNEIFTKLLKCPFKQPIIKVWGKSYRPLRKSCSYGDHDIEYGYSGHCERPLPWNRTMLKIKSDVEKKTGFEYNFVLLNFYNSGYAKISAHKDDEPSLDQSVDIATLSFGACRDMIFAKRDVNQCDNHWKLDPSC
;
A
#
# COMPACT_ATOMS: atom_id res chain seq x y z
N MET A 1 6.95 2.02 -26.82
CA MET A 1 6.50 1.23 -25.65
C MET A 1 6.13 2.24 -24.58
N SER A 2 4.90 2.23 -24.04
CA SER A 2 4.51 3.21 -23.01
C SER A 2 4.92 2.73 -21.63
N SER A 3 5.58 3.58 -20.86
CA SER A 3 5.93 3.36 -19.46
C SER A 3 4.68 3.07 -18.62
N PRO A 4 4.80 2.40 -17.46
CA PRO A 4 3.68 2.29 -16.52
C PRO A 4 3.17 3.70 -16.15
N ASN A 5 1.85 3.86 -16.02
CA ASN A 5 1.26 5.12 -15.57
C ASN A 5 1.48 5.29 -14.06
N VAL A 6 2.67 5.75 -13.69
CA VAL A 6 3.12 5.88 -12.31
C VAL A 6 3.79 7.24 -12.15
N THR A 7 3.38 7.99 -11.13
CA THR A 7 4.04 9.24 -10.72
C THR A 7 4.84 8.98 -9.45
N TYR A 8 6.17 9.17 -9.52
CA TYR A 8 7.05 9.06 -8.36
C TYR A 8 7.33 10.44 -7.76
N ILE A 9 7.16 10.56 -6.44
CA ILE A 9 7.36 11.80 -5.69
C ILE A 9 8.36 11.52 -4.56
N PRO A 10 9.66 11.82 -4.76
CA PRO A 10 10.65 11.66 -3.71
C PRO A 10 10.41 12.70 -2.61
N ASN A 11 10.75 12.35 -1.36
CA ASN A 11 10.72 13.27 -0.22
C ASN A 11 9.37 13.99 -0.04
N PHE A 12 8.25 13.26 -0.19
CA PHE A 12 6.90 13.81 0.04
C PHE A 12 6.77 14.44 1.43
N TYR A 13 7.42 13.83 2.42
CA TYR A 13 7.70 14.40 3.74
C TYR A 13 9.20 14.64 3.88
N SER A 14 9.60 15.60 4.73
CA SER A 14 11.00 15.74 5.13
C SER A 14 11.47 14.49 5.89
N GLN A 15 12.77 14.29 6.00
CA GLN A 15 13.32 13.14 6.74
C GLN A 15 12.87 13.13 8.21
N GLU A 16 12.82 14.30 8.84
CA GLU A 16 12.37 14.47 10.22
C GLU A 16 10.90 14.09 10.37
N GLU A 17 10.03 14.64 9.51
CA GLU A 17 8.60 14.35 9.54
C GLU A 17 8.31 12.88 9.21
N SER A 18 9.04 12.31 8.26
CA SER A 18 8.97 10.87 7.91
C SER A 18 9.32 9.99 9.10
N ASN A 19 10.38 10.31 9.86
CA ASN A 19 10.78 9.57 11.06
C ASN A 19 9.75 9.68 12.20
N GLU A 20 9.15 10.86 12.39
CA GLU A 20 8.08 11.06 13.37
C GLU A 20 6.83 10.26 13.02
N ILE A 21 6.41 10.32 11.75
CA ILE A 21 5.26 9.55 11.26
C ILE A 21 5.56 8.06 11.42
N PHE A 22 6.72 7.58 10.97
CA PHE A 22 7.13 6.18 11.10
C PHE A 22 7.01 5.68 12.55
N THR A 23 7.52 6.46 13.51
CA THR A 23 7.44 6.11 14.95
C THR A 23 5.99 6.00 15.44
N LYS A 24 5.08 6.83 14.94
CA LYS A 24 3.64 6.75 15.24
C LYS A 24 3.01 5.53 14.57
N LEU A 25 3.37 5.23 13.32
CA LEU A 25 2.87 4.08 12.57
C LEU A 25 3.24 2.75 13.23
N LEU A 26 4.43 2.63 13.82
CA LEU A 26 4.88 1.42 14.54
C LEU A 26 3.96 1.00 15.70
N LYS A 27 3.11 1.92 16.20
CA LYS A 27 2.14 1.66 17.28
C LYS A 27 0.80 1.14 16.77
N CYS A 28 0.59 1.07 15.45
CA CYS A 28 -0.65 0.55 14.89
C CYS A 28 -0.84 -0.93 15.21
N PRO A 29 -2.08 -1.42 15.33
CA PRO A 29 -2.39 -2.78 15.75
C PRO A 29 -2.24 -3.78 14.59
N PHE A 30 -1.02 -3.88 14.06
CA PHE A 30 -0.69 -4.78 12.95
C PHE A 30 -0.95 -6.25 13.29
N LYS A 31 -1.67 -6.94 12.41
CA LYS A 31 -1.99 -8.37 12.50
C LYS A 31 -1.38 -9.13 11.33
N GLN A 32 -1.22 -10.44 11.48
CA GLN A 32 -0.78 -11.31 10.38
C GLN A 32 -2.01 -12.06 9.84
N PRO A 33 -2.70 -11.53 8.81
CA PRO A 33 -3.92 -12.12 8.30
C PRO A 33 -3.64 -13.47 7.64
N ILE A 34 -4.63 -14.37 7.61
CA ILE A 34 -4.56 -15.55 6.75
C ILE A 34 -5.17 -15.15 5.43
N ILE A 35 -4.39 -15.24 4.35
CA ILE A 35 -4.86 -14.94 2.99
C ILE A 35 -5.03 -16.22 2.20
N LYS A 36 -5.95 -16.22 1.24
CA LYS A 36 -6.20 -17.32 0.32
C LYS A 36 -5.67 -16.96 -1.06
N VAL A 37 -4.68 -17.71 -1.53
CA VAL A 37 -4.06 -17.54 -2.85
C VAL A 37 -4.20 -18.86 -3.59
N TRP A 38 -4.80 -18.84 -4.79
CA TRP A 38 -5.07 -20.04 -5.61
C TRP A 38 -5.70 -21.20 -4.83
N GLY A 39 -6.70 -20.89 -3.99
CA GLY A 39 -7.41 -21.90 -3.20
C GLY A 39 -6.73 -22.33 -1.90
N LYS A 40 -5.46 -21.98 -1.69
CA LYS A 40 -4.66 -22.37 -0.51
C LYS A 40 -4.52 -21.21 0.47
N SER A 41 -4.56 -21.53 1.77
CA SER A 41 -4.41 -20.54 2.83
C SER A 41 -2.95 -20.36 3.24
N TYR A 42 -2.51 -19.11 3.38
CA TYR A 42 -1.15 -18.72 3.73
C TYR A 42 -1.14 -17.66 4.83
N ARG A 43 -0.15 -17.72 5.72
CA ARG A 43 0.18 -16.60 6.62
C ARG A 43 1.37 -15.83 6.00
N PRO A 44 1.16 -14.64 5.44
CA PRO A 44 2.23 -13.86 4.85
C PRO A 44 3.17 -13.37 5.96
N LEU A 45 4.46 -13.19 5.68
CA LEU A 45 5.43 -12.68 6.68
C LEU A 45 5.18 -11.20 7.04
N ARG A 46 4.51 -10.46 6.15
CA ARG A 46 4.08 -9.08 6.44
C ARG A 46 2.93 -9.08 7.43
N LYS A 47 2.86 -8.01 8.22
CA LYS A 47 1.67 -7.70 9.01
C LYS A 47 0.90 -6.56 8.36
N SER A 48 -0.39 -6.49 8.59
CA SER A 48 -1.24 -5.43 8.07
C SER A 48 -2.27 -4.95 9.09
N CYS A 49 -2.72 -3.72 8.90
CA CYS A 49 -3.94 -3.19 9.50
C CYS A 49 -4.50 -2.13 8.56
N SER A 50 -5.77 -1.80 8.71
CA SER A 50 -6.46 -0.86 7.85
C SER A 50 -7.17 0.23 8.67
N TYR A 51 -7.27 1.42 8.09
CA TYR A 51 -8.07 2.54 8.60
C TYR A 51 -8.97 3.07 7.49
N GLY A 52 -10.14 3.62 7.84
CA GLY A 52 -11.13 3.99 6.85
C GLY A 52 -12.44 4.47 7.45
N ASP A 53 -13.35 4.83 6.56
CA ASP A 53 -14.71 5.23 6.92
C ASP A 53 -15.52 4.03 7.48
N HIS A 54 -16.51 4.32 8.32
CA HIS A 54 -17.18 3.31 9.15
C HIS A 54 -18.03 2.32 8.33
N ASP A 55 -18.49 2.72 7.15
CA ASP A 55 -19.35 1.97 6.24
C ASP A 55 -18.58 1.16 5.19
N ILE A 56 -17.24 1.16 5.27
CA ILE A 56 -16.40 0.43 4.32
C ILE A 56 -16.05 -0.94 4.87
N GLU A 57 -16.13 -1.93 3.98
CA GLU A 57 -15.54 -3.24 4.18
C GLU A 57 -14.54 -3.48 3.05
N TYR A 58 -13.30 -3.81 3.40
CA TYR A 58 -12.25 -4.09 2.42
C TYR A 58 -11.90 -5.57 2.44
N GLY A 59 -12.10 -6.20 1.30
CA GLY A 59 -11.77 -7.59 1.06
C GLY A 59 -10.64 -7.74 0.06
N TYR A 60 -9.65 -8.57 0.36
CA TYR A 60 -8.58 -8.93 -0.56
C TYR A 60 -8.15 -10.38 -0.33
N SER A 61 -7.85 -11.11 -1.41
CA SER A 61 -7.36 -12.50 -1.33
C SER A 61 -8.14 -13.40 -0.35
N GLY A 62 -9.48 -13.26 -0.30
CA GLY A 62 -10.34 -14.02 0.62
C GLY A 62 -10.26 -13.63 2.10
N HIS A 63 -9.47 -12.61 2.47
CA HIS A 63 -9.53 -11.93 3.76
C HIS A 63 -10.50 -10.76 3.65
N CYS A 64 -11.30 -10.53 4.69
CA CYS A 64 -12.24 -9.42 4.75
C CYS A 64 -12.22 -8.84 6.16
N GLU A 65 -12.03 -7.53 6.28
CA GLU A 65 -12.06 -6.86 7.58
C GLU A 65 -12.65 -5.45 7.47
N ARG A 66 -13.30 -5.02 8.55
CA ARG A 66 -13.66 -3.61 8.71
C ARG A 66 -12.42 -2.82 9.13
N PRO A 67 -12.19 -1.66 8.51
CA PRO A 67 -11.08 -0.82 8.91
C PRO A 67 -11.29 -0.26 10.31
N LEU A 68 -10.18 0.13 10.94
CA LEU A 68 -10.21 0.91 12.17
C LEU A 68 -10.68 2.34 11.88
N PRO A 69 -11.33 3.00 12.83
CA PRO A 69 -11.68 4.40 12.66
C PRO A 69 -10.42 5.25 12.54
N TRP A 70 -10.45 6.24 11.65
CA TRP A 70 -9.35 7.17 11.43
C TRP A 70 -8.79 7.75 12.74
N ASN A 71 -7.47 7.64 12.92
CA ASN A 71 -6.75 8.33 13.99
C ASN A 71 -6.09 9.62 13.48
N ARG A 72 -5.57 10.45 14.39
CA ARG A 72 -4.95 11.75 14.02
C ARG A 72 -3.80 11.62 13.01
N THR A 73 -2.95 10.60 13.15
CA THR A 73 -1.83 10.37 12.22
C THR A 73 -2.34 10.02 10.83
N MET A 74 -3.35 9.14 10.74
CA MET A 74 -3.95 8.73 9.47
C MET A 74 -4.71 9.88 8.80
N LEU A 75 -5.46 10.68 9.56
CA LEU A 75 -6.14 11.87 9.02
C LEU A 75 -5.16 12.90 8.46
N LYS A 76 -4.01 13.09 9.12
CA LYS A 76 -2.96 13.97 8.60
C LYS A 76 -2.44 13.45 7.26
N ILE A 77 -2.03 12.16 7.21
CA ILE A 77 -1.52 11.55 5.97
C ILE A 77 -2.56 11.64 4.86
N LYS A 78 -3.81 11.26 5.15
CA LYS A 78 -4.94 11.39 4.24
C LYS A 78 -5.04 12.81 3.68
N SER A 79 -5.15 13.81 4.55
CA SER A 79 -5.29 15.21 4.13
C SER A 79 -4.13 15.71 3.27
N ASP A 80 -2.89 15.33 3.60
CA ASP A 80 -1.71 15.75 2.84
C ASP A 80 -1.70 15.12 1.44
N VAL A 81 -2.06 13.83 1.35
CA VAL A 81 -2.14 13.10 0.09
C VAL A 81 -3.28 13.63 -0.77
N GLU A 82 -4.48 13.83 -0.22
CA GLU A 82 -5.62 14.41 -0.93
C GLU A 82 -5.29 15.79 -1.49
N LYS A 83 -4.61 16.63 -0.70
CA LYS A 83 -4.14 17.94 -1.17
C LYS A 83 -3.14 17.83 -2.33
N LYS A 84 -2.32 16.78 -2.35
CA LYS A 84 -1.31 16.57 -3.40
C LYS A 84 -1.89 15.99 -4.67
N THR A 85 -2.81 15.05 -4.57
CA THR A 85 -3.36 14.31 -5.72
C THR A 85 -4.63 14.94 -6.27
N GLY A 86 -5.37 15.68 -5.46
CA GLY A 86 -6.69 16.22 -5.81
C GLY A 86 -7.82 15.18 -5.72
N PHE A 87 -7.52 13.96 -5.29
CA PHE A 87 -8.52 12.92 -5.02
C PHE A 87 -8.92 12.89 -3.55
N GLU A 88 -10.05 12.29 -3.26
CA GLU A 88 -10.47 11.94 -1.90
C GLU A 88 -10.24 10.44 -1.65
N TYR A 89 -9.85 10.09 -0.44
CA TYR A 89 -9.57 8.70 -0.04
C TYR A 89 -10.42 8.32 1.17
N ASN A 90 -11.03 7.15 1.14
CA ASN A 90 -11.89 6.70 2.25
C ASN A 90 -11.31 5.47 2.99
N PHE A 91 -10.16 4.97 2.53
CA PHE A 91 -9.53 3.76 3.07
C PHE A 91 -8.01 3.83 2.92
N VAL A 92 -7.28 3.22 3.87
CA VAL A 92 -5.85 2.98 3.78
C VAL A 92 -5.50 1.59 4.33
N LEU A 93 -4.68 0.86 3.58
CA LEU A 93 -4.06 -0.39 4.02
C LEU A 93 -2.59 -0.15 4.39
N LEU A 94 -2.24 -0.39 5.65
CA LEU A 94 -0.85 -0.33 6.10
C LEU A 94 -0.24 -1.72 6.00
N ASN A 95 0.90 -1.84 5.32
CA ASN A 95 1.70 -3.05 5.28
C ASN A 95 3.01 -2.84 6.05
N PHE A 96 3.27 -3.69 7.04
CA PHE A 96 4.50 -3.66 7.84
C PHE A 96 5.41 -4.84 7.48
N TYR A 97 6.57 -4.50 6.94
CA TYR A 97 7.63 -5.44 6.55
C TYR A 97 8.77 -5.39 7.57
N ASN A 98 8.75 -6.32 8.53
CA ASN A 98 9.70 -6.34 9.66
C ASN A 98 11.16 -6.66 9.26
N SER A 99 11.39 -7.17 8.04
CA SER A 99 12.70 -7.57 7.53
C SER A 99 12.71 -7.56 6.00
N GLY A 100 13.87 -7.72 5.38
CA GLY A 100 14.00 -7.90 3.92
C GLY A 100 13.47 -9.24 3.39
N TYR A 101 13.18 -10.20 4.27
CA TYR A 101 12.57 -11.48 3.89
C TYR A 101 11.05 -11.38 3.71
N ALA A 102 10.41 -10.40 4.36
CA ALA A 102 8.99 -10.14 4.18
C ALA A 102 8.78 -9.44 2.83
N LYS A 103 7.96 -10.06 1.97
CA LYS A 103 7.65 -9.59 0.62
C LYS A 103 6.17 -9.79 0.28
N ILE A 104 5.74 -9.11 -0.75
CA ILE A 104 4.46 -9.37 -1.42
C ILE A 104 4.75 -9.89 -2.83
N SER A 105 4.05 -10.94 -3.24
CA SER A 105 4.18 -11.48 -4.60
C SER A 105 3.57 -10.53 -5.62
N ALA A 106 3.91 -10.70 -6.89
CA ALA A 106 3.26 -9.97 -7.98
C ALA A 106 1.73 -10.09 -7.89
N HIS A 107 1.05 -8.96 -7.91
CA HIS A 107 -0.41 -8.82 -7.86
C HIS A 107 -0.81 -7.52 -8.56
N LYS A 108 -2.12 -7.34 -8.71
CA LYS A 108 -2.75 -6.11 -9.15
C LYS A 108 -3.87 -5.79 -8.17
N ASP A 109 -4.01 -4.52 -7.82
CA ASP A 109 -5.15 -4.02 -7.05
C ASP A 109 -6.31 -3.78 -8.04
N ASP A 110 -7.08 -4.83 -8.31
CA ASP A 110 -8.24 -4.82 -9.21
C ASP A 110 -9.51 -5.35 -8.55
N GLU A 111 -9.58 -5.20 -7.23
CA GLU A 111 -10.77 -5.53 -6.46
C GLU A 111 -11.99 -4.73 -6.95
N PRO A 112 -13.17 -5.37 -7.11
CA PRO A 112 -14.38 -4.69 -7.57
C PRO A 112 -14.85 -3.52 -6.70
N SER A 113 -14.40 -3.46 -5.44
CA SER A 113 -14.73 -2.39 -4.50
C SER A 113 -13.91 -1.11 -4.70
N LEU A 114 -12.90 -1.12 -5.58
CA LEU A 114 -12.04 0.03 -5.85
C LEU A 114 -12.59 0.85 -7.02
N ASP A 115 -12.69 2.17 -6.82
CA ASP A 115 -12.95 3.11 -7.91
C ASP A 115 -11.71 3.24 -8.80
N GLN A 116 -11.77 2.65 -9.98
CA GLN A 116 -10.67 2.63 -10.96
C GLN A 116 -10.43 3.99 -11.61
N SER A 117 -11.24 5.01 -11.33
CA SER A 117 -11.01 6.40 -11.77
C SER A 117 -10.14 7.22 -10.80
N VAL A 118 -9.86 6.68 -9.61
CA VAL A 118 -9.04 7.31 -8.57
C VAL A 118 -7.70 6.60 -8.46
N ASP A 119 -6.60 7.36 -8.45
CA ASP A 119 -5.26 6.79 -8.32
C ASP A 119 -4.99 6.23 -6.92
N ILE A 120 -4.34 5.06 -6.84
CA ILE A 120 -3.84 4.52 -5.57
C ILE A 120 -2.57 5.27 -5.16
N ALA A 121 -2.65 6.01 -4.04
CA ALA A 121 -1.49 6.66 -3.44
C ALA A 121 -0.73 5.70 -2.50
N THR A 122 0.56 5.46 -2.78
CA THR A 122 1.44 4.63 -1.96
C THR A 122 2.52 5.48 -1.29
N LEU A 123 2.61 5.41 0.04
CA LEU A 123 3.65 6.07 0.83
C LEU A 123 4.51 5.02 1.54
N SER A 124 5.81 5.26 1.57
CA SER A 124 6.80 4.37 2.19
C SER A 124 7.54 5.10 3.30
N PHE A 125 7.68 4.44 4.45
CA PHE A 125 8.38 4.95 5.63
C PHE A 125 9.35 3.91 6.18
N GLY A 126 10.52 4.35 6.66
CA GLY A 126 11.55 3.48 7.22
C GLY A 126 12.53 2.97 6.16
N ALA A 127 12.89 1.68 6.23
CA ALA A 127 13.93 1.12 5.37
C ALA A 127 13.51 1.03 3.89
N CYS A 128 14.43 1.35 2.99
CA CYS A 128 14.21 1.29 1.55
C CYS A 128 13.95 -0.14 1.06
N ARG A 129 13.12 -0.25 0.02
CA ARG A 129 12.69 -1.50 -0.61
C ARG A 129 12.49 -1.28 -2.11
N ASP A 130 12.84 -2.28 -2.90
CA ASP A 130 12.53 -2.30 -4.32
C ASP A 130 11.00 -2.40 -4.53
N MET A 131 10.44 -1.50 -5.33
CA MET A 131 9.08 -1.63 -5.88
C MET A 131 9.19 -1.97 -7.37
N ILE A 132 8.63 -3.11 -7.75
CA ILE A 132 8.79 -3.69 -9.09
C ILE A 132 7.42 -3.69 -9.79
N PHE A 133 7.34 -3.02 -10.94
CA PHE A 133 6.17 -3.02 -11.81
C PHE A 133 6.42 -3.95 -12.99
N ALA A 134 5.43 -4.79 -13.31
CA ALA A 134 5.44 -5.65 -14.47
C ALA A 134 4.20 -5.37 -15.31
N LYS A 135 4.35 -5.35 -16.64
CA LYS A 135 3.21 -5.31 -17.55
C LYS A 135 2.73 -6.74 -17.81
N ARG A 136 1.42 -6.97 -17.72
CA ARG A 136 0.82 -8.25 -18.09
C ARG A 136 0.74 -8.33 -19.62
N ASP A 137 1.80 -8.79 -20.28
CA ASP A 137 1.78 -9.08 -21.71
C ASP A 137 1.59 -10.58 -21.92
N VAL A 138 0.53 -10.96 -22.64
CA VAL A 138 0.17 -12.38 -22.87
C VAL A 138 1.18 -13.07 -23.82
N ASN A 139 2.03 -12.29 -24.52
CA ASN A 139 2.90 -12.77 -25.60
C ASN A 139 4.36 -12.26 -25.56
N GLN A 140 4.83 -11.65 -24.47
CA GLN A 140 6.22 -11.16 -24.37
C GLN A 140 6.82 -11.38 -22.99
N CYS A 141 8.12 -11.71 -22.97
CA CYS A 141 8.93 -11.88 -21.76
C CYS A 141 8.79 -10.67 -20.83
N ASP A 142 8.62 -10.94 -19.52
CA ASP A 142 8.32 -9.97 -18.47
C ASP A 142 9.28 -8.76 -18.47
N ASN A 143 8.79 -7.62 -18.95
CA ASN A 143 9.47 -6.34 -18.77
C ASN A 143 9.22 -5.86 -17.34
N HIS A 144 10.28 -5.86 -16.52
CA HIS A 144 10.25 -5.39 -15.15
C HIS A 144 10.80 -3.96 -15.06
N TRP A 145 10.05 -3.07 -14.43
CA TRP A 145 10.48 -1.72 -14.09
C TRP A 145 10.70 -1.65 -12.59
N LYS A 146 11.95 -1.40 -12.18
CA LYS A 146 12.24 -1.04 -10.78
C LYS A 146 12.10 0.46 -10.64
N LEU A 147 11.25 0.91 -9.72
CA LEU A 147 11.42 2.27 -9.20
C LEU A 147 12.70 2.26 -8.38
N ASP A 148 13.72 2.98 -8.85
CA ASP A 148 14.93 3.23 -8.08
C ASP A 148 14.56 4.21 -6.97
N PRO A 149 14.48 3.77 -5.70
CA PRO A 149 14.18 4.69 -4.63
C PRO A 149 15.44 5.50 -4.39
N SER A 150 15.43 6.77 -4.79
CA SER A 150 16.34 7.76 -4.22
C SER A 150 15.90 8.00 -2.76
N CYS A 151 16.23 7.03 -1.92
CA CYS A 151 16.53 7.27 -0.53
C CYS A 151 17.93 7.90 -0.46
#